data_AF-A0A5B8JEW2-F1
#
_entry.id   AF-A0A5B8JEW2-F1
#
_cell.length_a   1.000
_cell.length_b   1.000
_cell.length_c   1.000
_cell.angle_alpha   90.00
_cell.angle_beta   90.00
_cell.angle_gamma   90.00
#
_symmetry.space_group_name_H-M   'P 1'
#
loop_
_entity.id
_entity.type
_entity.pdbx_description
1 polymer ?
#
loop_
_entity_poly.entity_id
_entity_poly.type
_entity_poly.pdbx_seq_one_letter_code
_entity_poly.pdbx_strand_id
1 'polypeptide(L)'
;MSLDLTELTRIGHALEEARSLLEADCARLEKQYGPSPHGDVSAGSPEQTLRGIREMSSGVSGALERVVLAAGYSALGFHHRADRKLQSARMKPASVPSGADRMARPLGEATTRALELIRDLDFFPDETALAIDVALAAPQATYPPADWDAYAREQQWRSQSDRP
;
A
#
# COMPACT_ATOMS: atom_id res chain seq x y z
N MET A 1 17.82 22.09 3.26
CA MET A 1 17.03 22.19 4.51
C MET A 1 17.39 21.00 5.36
N SER A 2 17.47 21.14 6.68
CA SER A 2 17.55 19.95 7.55
C SER A 2 16.20 19.26 7.53
N LEU A 3 16.18 17.94 7.29
CA LEU A 3 14.97 17.15 7.45
C LEU A 3 14.54 17.14 8.92
N ASP A 4 13.24 17.17 9.18
CA ASP A 4 12.67 16.98 10.51
C ASP A 4 12.78 15.50 10.89
N LEU A 5 13.78 15.16 11.70
CA LEU A 5 14.01 13.79 12.15
C LEU A 5 12.87 13.28 13.05
N THR A 6 12.19 14.17 13.78
CA THR A 6 11.05 13.78 14.63
C THR A 6 9.87 13.35 13.76
N GLU A 7 9.60 14.09 12.68
CA GLU A 7 8.59 13.72 11.69
C GLU A 7 8.94 12.36 11.03
N LEU A 8 10.18 12.18 10.59
CA LEU A 8 10.63 10.92 9.98
C LEU A 8 10.57 9.74 10.94
N THR A 9 10.84 9.94 12.23
CA THR A 9 10.67 8.91 13.26
C THR A 9 9.20 8.52 13.40
N ARG A 10 8.27 9.48 13.47
CA ARG A 10 6.83 9.20 13.52
C ARG A 10 6.37 8.40 12.31
N ILE A 11 6.78 8.84 11.11
CA ILE A 11 6.44 8.17 9.84
C ILE A 11 7.02 6.76 9.82
N GLY A 12 8.29 6.60 10.20
CA GLY A 12 8.96 5.31 10.24
C GLY A 12 8.26 4.32 11.17
N HIS A 13 7.84 4.75 12.36
CA HIS A 13 7.09 3.90 13.29
C HIS A 13 5.74 3.45 12.74
N ALA A 14 4.96 4.36 12.15
CA ALA A 14 3.67 4.00 11.56
C ALA A 14 3.81 3.03 10.38
N LEU A 15 4.80 3.23 9.51
CA LEU A 15 5.07 2.32 8.40
C LEU A 15 5.55 0.95 8.89
N GLU A 16 6.37 0.89 9.94
CA GLU A 16 6.82 -0.36 10.55
C GLU A 16 5.67 -1.12 11.22
N GLU A 17 4.76 -0.42 11.90
CA GLU A 17 3.55 -1.01 12.47
C GLU A 17 2.63 -1.57 11.37
N ALA A 18 2.36 -0.78 10.32
CA ALA A 18 1.57 -1.23 9.18
C ALA A 18 2.21 -2.44 8.48
N ARG A 19 3.54 -2.43 8.26
CA ARG A 19 4.29 -3.57 7.69
C ARG A 19 4.11 -4.82 8.54
N SER A 20 4.28 -4.70 9.85
CA SER A 20 4.19 -5.83 10.78
C SER A 20 2.79 -6.45 10.79
N LEU A 21 1.75 -5.63 10.76
CA LEU A 21 0.36 -6.08 10.64
C LEU A 21 0.10 -6.85 9.35
N LEU A 22 0.57 -6.31 8.21
CA LEU A 22 0.42 -6.96 6.90
C LEU A 22 1.18 -8.29 6.81
N GLU A 23 2.40 -8.36 7.36
CA GLU A 23 3.19 -9.59 7.40
C GLU A 23 2.54 -10.67 8.28
N ALA A 24 2.03 -10.28 9.45
CA ALA A 24 1.33 -11.20 10.34
C ALA A 24 0.06 -11.78 9.68
N ASP A 25 -0.71 -10.93 9.01
CA ASP A 25 -1.92 -11.37 8.31
C ASP A 25 -1.58 -12.19 7.04
N CYS A 26 -0.47 -11.87 6.35
CA CYS A 26 0.04 -12.67 5.25
C CYS A 26 0.41 -14.09 5.74
N ALA A 27 1.17 -14.21 6.83
CA ALA A 27 1.53 -15.49 7.40
C ALA A 27 0.29 -16.30 7.86
N ARG A 28 -0.75 -15.63 8.35
CA ARG A 28 -2.04 -16.27 8.67
C ARG A 28 -2.73 -16.80 7.41
N LEU A 29 -2.81 -15.99 6.36
CA LEU A 29 -3.43 -16.38 5.08
C LEU A 29 -2.67 -17.52 4.40
N GLU A 30 -1.33 -17.53 4.47
CA GLU A 30 -0.50 -18.63 3.94
C GLU A 30 -0.75 -19.95 4.68
N LYS A 31 -0.98 -19.91 5.99
CA LYS A 31 -1.39 -21.11 6.76
C LYS A 31 -2.78 -21.60 6.35
N GLN A 32 -3.67 -20.68 5.97
CA GLN A 32 -5.05 -21.00 5.60
C GLN A 32 -5.16 -21.56 4.16
N TYR A 33 -4.48 -20.94 3.20
CA TYR A 33 -4.61 -21.24 1.77
C TYR A 33 -3.44 -22.04 1.18
N GLY A 34 -2.38 -22.22 1.96
CA GLY A 34 -1.08 -22.64 1.46
C GLY A 34 -0.24 -21.45 0.95
N PRO A 35 1.07 -21.63 0.78
CA PRO A 35 1.97 -20.54 0.40
C PRO A 35 1.80 -20.10 -1.06
N SER A 36 1.33 -21.00 -1.93
CA SER A 36 1.06 -20.70 -3.33
C SER A 36 -0.19 -21.47 -3.75
N PRO A 37 -1.40 -21.00 -3.40
CA PRO A 37 -2.60 -21.51 -4.03
C PRO A 37 -2.51 -21.19 -5.53
N HIS A 38 -2.82 -22.17 -6.37
CA HIS A 38 -2.78 -22.03 -7.82
C HIS A 38 -4.18 -22.27 -8.38
N GLY A 39 -4.52 -21.55 -9.44
CA GLY A 39 -5.56 -21.94 -10.41
C GLY A 39 -6.74 -20.99 -10.50
N ASP A 40 -7.13 -20.37 -9.38
CA ASP A 40 -8.19 -19.37 -9.37
C ASP A 40 -7.59 -17.96 -9.31
N VAL A 41 -7.66 -17.25 -10.43
CA VAL A 41 -7.16 -15.88 -10.57
C VAL A 41 -8.26 -14.84 -10.43
N SER A 42 -9.49 -15.22 -10.05
CA SER A 42 -10.61 -14.31 -9.87
C SER A 42 -10.42 -13.35 -8.69
N ALA A 43 -11.12 -12.22 -8.72
CA ALA A 43 -11.06 -11.24 -7.64
C ALA A 43 -11.46 -11.86 -6.31
N GLY A 44 -10.62 -11.69 -5.29
CA GLY A 44 -10.86 -12.25 -3.96
C GLY A 44 -10.59 -13.74 -3.84
N SER A 45 -10.04 -14.39 -4.86
CA SER A 45 -9.56 -15.77 -4.73
C SER A 45 -8.43 -15.87 -3.69
N PRO A 46 -8.13 -17.07 -3.16
CA PRO A 46 -6.97 -17.26 -2.29
C PRO A 46 -5.64 -16.77 -2.91
N GLU A 47 -5.45 -16.98 -4.21
CA GLU A 47 -4.26 -16.53 -4.95
C GLU A 47 -4.21 -15.01 -5.04
N GLN A 48 -5.30 -14.35 -5.42
CA GLN A 48 -5.35 -12.89 -5.49
C GLN A 48 -5.25 -12.23 -4.12
N THR A 49 -5.83 -12.84 -3.09
CA THR A 49 -5.76 -12.34 -1.71
C THR A 49 -4.32 -12.36 -1.19
N LEU A 50 -3.61 -13.49 -1.37
CA LEU A 50 -2.20 -13.59 -0.99
C LEU A 50 -1.31 -12.67 -1.81
N ARG A 51 -1.57 -12.55 -3.11
CA ARG A 51 -0.85 -11.60 -3.96
C ARG A 51 -1.05 -10.16 -3.48
N GLY A 52 -2.30 -9.79 -3.18
CA GLY A 52 -2.65 -8.46 -2.70
C GLY A 52 -1.90 -8.09 -1.43
N ILE A 53 -1.96 -8.94 -0.40
CA ILE A 53 -1.29 -8.63 0.86
C ILE A 53 0.25 -8.60 0.75
N ARG A 54 0.84 -9.42 -0.12
CA ARG A 54 2.29 -9.38 -0.41
C ARG A 54 2.70 -8.11 -1.15
N GLU A 55 1.89 -7.66 -2.12
CA GLU A 55 2.11 -6.40 -2.84
C GLU A 55 2.03 -5.20 -1.87
N MET A 56 1.08 -5.20 -0.94
CA MET A 56 0.97 -4.17 0.10
C MET A 56 2.17 -4.19 1.04
N SER A 57 2.51 -5.36 1.62
CA SER A 57 3.63 -5.51 2.55
C SER A 57 4.96 -5.08 1.90
N SER A 58 5.21 -5.49 0.66
CA SER A 58 6.40 -5.08 -0.11
C SER A 58 6.43 -3.57 -0.36
N GLY A 59 5.27 -2.98 -0.70
CA GLY A 59 5.14 -1.54 -0.92
C GLY A 59 5.47 -0.71 0.30
N VAL A 60 4.88 -1.08 1.46
CA VAL A 60 5.12 -0.42 2.75
C VAL A 60 6.58 -0.58 3.17
N SER A 61 7.15 -1.79 3.01
CA SER A 61 8.57 -2.06 3.27
C SER A 61 9.49 -1.16 2.45
N GLY A 62 9.21 -1.01 1.15
CA GLY A 62 9.98 -0.12 0.28
C GLY A 62 9.83 1.36 0.64
N ALA A 63 8.67 1.80 1.12
CA ALA A 63 8.50 3.16 1.63
C ALA A 63 9.30 3.40 2.92
N LEU A 64 9.21 2.46 3.87
CA LEU A 64 9.95 2.49 5.12
C LEU A 64 11.47 2.53 4.90
N GLU A 65 12.00 1.67 4.01
CA GLU A 65 13.43 1.66 3.67
C GLU A 65 13.90 3.04 3.20
N ARG A 66 13.11 3.71 2.34
CA ARG A 66 13.44 5.04 1.83
C ARG A 66 13.40 6.11 2.93
N VAL A 67 12.45 6.03 3.88
CA VAL A 67 12.39 6.92 5.05
C VAL A 67 13.63 6.73 5.94
N VAL A 68 13.99 5.49 6.24
CA VAL A 68 15.18 5.16 7.05
C VAL A 68 16.46 5.65 6.37
N LEU A 69 16.59 5.44 5.05
CA LEU A 69 17.73 5.95 4.27
C LEU A 69 17.77 7.49 4.26
N ALA A 70 16.62 8.16 4.17
CA ALA A 70 16.56 9.62 4.24
C ALA A 70 17.06 10.14 5.61
N ALA A 71 16.58 9.55 6.70
CA ALA A 71 17.03 9.89 8.05
C ALA A 71 18.54 9.65 8.23
N GLY A 72 19.05 8.48 7.79
CA GLY A 72 20.46 8.13 7.87
C GLY A 72 21.36 9.06 7.06
N TYR A 73 20.98 9.39 5.81
CA TYR A 73 21.72 10.36 5.01
C TYR A 73 21.68 11.76 5.61
N SER A 74 20.57 12.17 6.20
CA SER A 74 20.46 13.47 6.87
C SER A 74 21.42 13.55 8.07
N ALA A 75 21.44 12.52 8.92
CA ALA A 75 22.31 12.46 10.10
C ALA A 75 23.81 12.46 9.76
N LEU A 76 24.19 11.91 8.60
CA LEU A 76 25.57 11.90 8.09
C LEU A 76 25.96 13.17 7.32
N GLY A 77 25.05 14.15 7.16
CA GLY A 77 25.30 15.38 6.40
C GLY A 77 25.17 15.25 4.88
N PHE A 78 24.66 14.12 4.37
CA PHE A 78 24.42 13.89 2.93
C PHE A 78 23.04 14.38 2.48
N HIS A 79 22.73 15.66 2.73
CA HIS A 79 21.38 16.23 2.58
C HIS A 79 20.74 15.98 1.21
N HIS A 80 21.47 16.14 0.11
CA HIS A 80 20.90 15.91 -1.23
C HIS A 80 20.52 14.45 -1.49
N ARG A 81 21.23 13.47 -0.89
CA ARG A 81 20.81 12.06 -0.94
C ARG A 81 19.59 11.81 -0.05
N ALA A 82 19.53 12.48 1.10
CA ALA A 82 18.40 12.43 2.01
C ALA A 82 17.11 12.93 1.33
N ASP A 83 17.16 14.11 0.70
CA ASP A 83 16.04 14.72 -0.01
C ASP A 83 15.51 13.81 -1.12
N ARG A 84 16.40 13.24 -1.95
CA ARG A 84 16.00 12.30 -3.01
C ARG A 84 15.29 11.06 -2.46
N LYS A 85 15.77 10.51 -1.35
CA LYS A 85 15.16 9.33 -0.71
C LYS A 85 13.80 9.69 -0.12
N LEU A 86 13.67 10.85 0.52
CA LEU A 86 12.39 11.32 1.04
C LEU A 86 11.37 11.58 -0.08
N GLN A 87 11.78 12.24 -1.17
CA GLN A 87 10.92 12.42 -2.35
C GLN A 87 10.44 11.08 -2.92
N SER A 88 11.34 10.09 -3.00
CA SER A 88 10.98 8.74 -3.45
C SER A 88 10.04 8.02 -2.47
N ALA A 89 10.18 8.25 -1.16
CA ALA A 89 9.32 7.67 -0.14
C ALA A 89 7.90 8.23 -0.19
N ARG A 90 7.74 9.51 -0.56
CA ARG A 90 6.46 10.21 -0.69
C ARG A 90 5.69 9.89 -1.98
N MET A 91 6.28 9.10 -2.88
CA MET A 91 5.57 8.69 -4.10
C MET A 91 4.33 7.85 -3.73
N LYS A 92 3.25 8.03 -4.50
CA LYS A 92 1.99 7.29 -4.33
C LYS A 92 2.27 5.78 -4.22
N PRO A 93 1.92 5.12 -3.10
CA PRO A 93 2.21 3.71 -2.89
C PRO A 93 1.16 2.86 -3.62
N ALA A 94 1.23 2.80 -4.95
CA ALA A 94 0.20 2.18 -5.79
C ALA A 94 -0.13 0.72 -5.42
N SER A 95 0.83 -0.01 -4.85
CA SER A 95 0.62 -1.40 -4.41
C SER A 95 -0.27 -1.54 -3.17
N VAL A 96 -0.47 -0.48 -2.39
CA VAL A 96 -1.33 -0.51 -1.19
C VAL A 96 -2.81 -0.62 -1.59
N PRO A 97 -3.43 0.36 -2.27
CA PRO A 97 -4.82 0.25 -2.68
C PRO A 97 -5.02 -0.89 -3.70
N SER A 98 -4.09 -1.05 -4.65
CA SER A 98 -4.19 -2.15 -5.63
C SER A 98 -4.12 -3.53 -4.96
N GLY A 99 -3.34 -3.68 -3.89
CA GLY A 99 -3.29 -4.94 -3.16
C GLY A 99 -4.58 -5.21 -2.41
N ALA A 100 -5.17 -4.18 -1.78
CA ALA A 100 -6.45 -4.29 -1.10
C ALA A 100 -7.60 -4.61 -2.07
N ASP A 101 -7.60 -4.08 -3.29
CA ASP A 101 -8.60 -4.36 -4.34
C ASP A 101 -8.65 -5.83 -4.76
N ARG A 102 -7.54 -6.56 -4.59
CA ARG A 102 -7.43 -7.99 -4.92
C ARG A 102 -8.03 -8.92 -3.86
N MET A 103 -8.11 -8.45 -2.62
CA MET A 103 -8.33 -9.31 -1.47
C MET A 103 -9.81 -9.63 -1.25
N ALA A 104 -10.07 -10.87 -0.85
CA ALA A 104 -11.38 -11.31 -0.38
C ALA A 104 -11.94 -10.36 0.69
N ARG A 105 -13.26 -10.21 0.71
CA ARG A 105 -13.98 -9.43 1.71
C ARG A 105 -14.73 -10.35 2.68
N PRO A 106 -14.88 -9.98 3.97
CA PRO A 106 -14.29 -8.79 4.61
C PRO A 106 -12.75 -8.89 4.71
N LEU A 107 -12.08 -7.74 4.74
CA LEU A 107 -10.65 -7.69 5.03
C LEU A 107 -10.35 -8.18 6.45
N GLY A 108 -9.17 -8.77 6.64
CA GLY A 108 -8.70 -9.13 7.97
C GLY A 108 -8.48 -7.88 8.83
N GLU A 109 -8.71 -7.99 10.14
CA GLU A 109 -8.59 -6.88 11.09
C GLU A 109 -7.21 -6.19 11.02
N ALA A 110 -6.14 -6.99 10.95
CA ALA A 110 -4.78 -6.47 10.83
C ALA A 110 -4.55 -5.73 9.50
N THR A 111 -5.09 -6.24 8.39
CA THR A 111 -5.04 -5.54 7.09
C THR A 111 -5.82 -4.22 7.15
N THR A 112 -7.03 -4.21 7.70
CA THR A 112 -7.83 -2.99 7.88
C THR A 112 -7.07 -1.96 8.72
N ARG A 113 -6.50 -2.38 9.85
CA ARG A 113 -5.73 -1.49 10.72
C ARG A 113 -4.48 -0.91 10.03
N ALA A 114 -3.78 -1.72 9.25
CA ALA A 114 -2.63 -1.25 8.47
C ALA A 114 -3.03 -0.20 7.44
N LEU A 115 -4.16 -0.38 6.76
CA LEU A 115 -4.69 0.58 5.79
C LEU A 115 -5.09 1.90 6.47
N GLU A 116 -5.75 1.85 7.63
CA GLU A 116 -6.08 3.05 8.42
C GLU A 116 -4.82 3.81 8.86
N LEU A 117 -3.78 3.12 9.34
CA LEU A 117 -2.51 3.74 9.69
C LEU A 117 -1.86 4.47 8.52
N ILE A 118 -1.92 3.88 7.32
CA ILE A 118 -1.35 4.49 6.10
C ILE A 118 -2.21 5.69 5.65
N ARG A 119 -3.54 5.58 5.73
CA ARG A 119 -4.48 6.65 5.40
C ARG A 119 -4.25 7.88 6.29
N ASP A 120 -4.10 7.66 7.59
CA ASP A 120 -4.00 8.73 8.59
C ASP A 120 -2.58 9.33 8.69
N LEU A 121 -1.63 8.86 7.88
CA LEU A 121 -0.21 9.21 8.00
C LEU A 121 0.13 10.63 7.51
N ASP A 122 -0.72 11.22 6.66
CA ASP A 122 -0.51 12.53 6.02
C ASP A 122 0.89 12.68 5.39
N PHE A 123 1.40 11.58 4.82
CA PHE A 123 2.75 11.48 4.25
C PHE A 123 2.75 11.23 2.74
N PHE A 124 1.73 10.52 2.26
CA PHE A 124 1.50 10.23 0.86
C PHE A 124 0.55 11.27 0.25
N PRO A 125 0.47 11.39 -1.09
CA PRO A 125 -0.48 12.29 -1.73
C PRO A 125 -1.91 11.98 -1.30
N ASP A 126 -2.77 13.00 -1.16
CA ASP A 126 -4.17 12.89 -0.69
C ASP A 126 -4.98 11.80 -1.40
N GLU A 127 -4.73 11.59 -2.69
CA GLU A 127 -5.33 10.52 -3.49
C GLU A 127 -5.12 9.12 -2.89
N THR A 128 -4.06 8.93 -2.10
CA THR A 128 -3.75 7.67 -1.41
C THR A 128 -4.77 7.39 -0.32
N ALA A 129 -5.09 8.39 0.51
CA ALA A 129 -6.10 8.26 1.55
C ALA A 129 -7.47 7.95 0.93
N LEU A 130 -7.85 8.68 -0.12
CA LEU A 130 -9.09 8.44 -0.87
C LEU A 130 -9.13 7.02 -1.46
N ALA A 131 -8.05 6.55 -2.07
CA ALA A 131 -7.98 5.20 -2.63
C ALA A 131 -8.10 4.11 -1.55
N ILE A 132 -7.54 4.35 -0.36
CA ILE A 132 -7.69 3.46 0.78
C ILE A 132 -9.13 3.44 1.29
N ASP A 133 -9.78 4.60 1.43
CA ASP A 133 -11.19 4.66 1.85
C ASP A 133 -12.11 3.93 0.88
N VAL A 134 -11.88 4.08 -0.44
CA VAL A 134 -12.59 3.31 -1.48
C VAL A 134 -12.36 1.81 -1.32
N ALA A 135 -11.11 1.38 -1.11
CA ALA A 135 -10.79 -0.03 -0.93
C ALA A 135 -11.43 -0.62 0.34
N LEU A 136 -11.43 0.12 1.45
CA LEU A 136 -12.05 -0.27 2.72
C LEU A 136 -13.57 -0.35 2.63
N ALA A 137 -14.21 0.56 1.87
CA ALA A 137 -15.66 0.58 1.67
C ALA A 137 -16.15 -0.47 0.66
N ALA A 138 -15.26 -1.07 -0.13
CA ALA A 138 -15.64 -1.99 -1.19
C ALA A 138 -16.27 -3.30 -0.62
N PRO A 139 -17.52 -3.64 -1.00
CA PRO A 139 -18.22 -4.83 -0.47
C PRO A 139 -17.64 -6.15 -0.96
N GLN A 140 -16.93 -6.14 -2.09
CA GLN A 140 -16.21 -7.29 -2.65
C GLN A 140 -14.87 -6.84 -3.25
N ALA A 141 -14.01 -7.82 -3.56
CA ALA A 141 -12.80 -7.59 -4.35
C ALA A 141 -13.16 -7.04 -5.73
N THR A 142 -12.36 -6.08 -6.22
CA THR A 142 -12.58 -5.37 -7.49
C THR A 142 -11.52 -5.69 -8.53
N TYR A 143 -10.42 -6.35 -8.14
CA TYR A 143 -9.34 -6.75 -9.04
C TYR A 143 -9.01 -8.26 -8.95
N PRO A 144 -8.75 -8.94 -10.09
CA PRO A 144 -8.90 -8.42 -11.45
C PRO A 144 -10.39 -8.21 -11.81
N PRO A 145 -10.70 -7.26 -12.70
CA PRO A 145 -12.07 -7.03 -13.14
C PRO A 145 -12.60 -8.25 -13.89
N ALA A 146 -13.91 -8.49 -13.79
CA ALA A 146 -14.58 -9.52 -14.57
C ALA A 146 -14.66 -9.17 -16.07
N ASP A 147 -14.65 -7.88 -16.40
CA ASP A 147 -14.66 -7.33 -17.76
C ASP A 147 -13.54 -6.28 -17.90
N TRP A 148 -12.48 -6.66 -18.62
CA TRP A 148 -11.32 -5.79 -18.88
C TRP A 148 -11.65 -4.62 -19.80
N ASP A 149 -12.61 -4.78 -20.72
CA ASP A 149 -12.98 -3.71 -21.65
C ASP A 149 -13.79 -2.63 -20.92
N ALA A 150 -14.69 -3.03 -20.02
CA ALA A 150 -15.40 -2.10 -19.15
C ALA A 150 -14.43 -1.37 -18.21
N TYR A 151 -13.50 -2.10 -17.60
CA TYR A 151 -12.47 -1.53 -16.74
C TYR A 151 -11.58 -0.51 -17.50
N ALA A 152 -11.17 -0.83 -18.73
CA ALA A 152 -10.38 0.08 -19.56
C ALA A 152 -11.14 1.38 -19.89
N ARG A 153 -12.42 1.29 -20.22
CA ARG A 153 -13.27 2.47 -20.45
C ARG A 153 -13.41 3.33 -19.20
N GLU A 154 -13.60 2.71 -18.03
CA GLU A 154 -13.71 3.43 -16.75
C GLU A 154 -12.40 4.14 -16.40
N GLN A 155 -11.25 3.49 -16.56
CA GLN A 155 -9.94 4.10 -16.32
C GLN A 155 -9.64 5.25 -17.29
N GLN A 156 -10.03 5.11 -18.56
CA GLN A 156 -9.94 6.20 -19.54
C GLN A 156 -10.82 7.39 -19.17
N TRP A 157 -12.02 7.15 -18.62
CA TRP A 157 -12.91 8.21 -18.17
C TRP A 157 -12.37 8.94 -16.93
N ARG A 158 -11.87 8.19 -15.93
CA ARG A 158 -11.25 8.77 -14.73
C ARG A 158 -10.01 9.61 -15.06
N SER A 159 -9.12 9.08 -15.90
CA SER A 159 -7.91 9.80 -16.33
C SER A 159 -8.19 11.03 -17.22
N GLN A 160 -9.36 11.13 -17.85
CA GLN A 160 -9.81 12.34 -18.56
C GLN A 160 -10.49 13.35 -17.62
N SER A 161 -11.13 12.88 -16.55
CA SER A 161 -11.83 13.72 -15.58
C SER A 161 -10.87 14.39 -14.58
N ASP A 162 -9.68 13.80 -14.37
CA ASP A 162 -8.61 14.34 -13.53
C ASP A 162 -7.64 15.27 -14.30
N ARG A 163 -7.95 15.62 -15.55
CA ARG A 163 -7.18 16.64 -16.29
C ARG A 163 -7.78 18.03 -16.03
N PRO A 164 -7.02 18.99 -15.46
CA PRO A 164 -7.48 20.36 -15.30
C PRO A 164 -7.69 21.08 -16.63
#